data_AF-A0A5K0W8C6-F1
#
_entry.id   AF-A0A5K0W8C6-F1
#
_cell.length_a   1.000
_cell.length_b   1.000
_cell.length_c   1.000
_cell.angle_alpha   90.00
_cell.angle_beta   90.00
_cell.angle_gamma   90.00
#
_symmetry.space_group_name_H-M   'P 1'
#
loop_
_entity.id
_entity.type
_entity.pdbx_description
1 polymer ?
#
loop_
_entity_poly.entity_id
_entity_poly.type
_entity_poly.pdbx_seq_one_letter_code
_entity_poly.pdbx_strand_id
1 'polypeptide(L)' 'IHLDKKVPSGAGLGGGSSNAATALWAANQFTGGIATEKELQEWSSEIGSDIPFFFSHGAAYCTGRGE' A
#
# COMPACT_ATOMS: atom_id res chain seq x y z
N ILE A 1 13.31 -6.02 9.02
CA ILE A 1 11.95 -6.30 8.52
C ILE A 1 11.97 -7.73 7.96
N HIS A 2 11.06 -8.60 8.41
CA HIS A 2 10.92 -9.98 7.91
C HIS A 2 9.54 -10.15 7.30
N LEU A 3 9.45 -10.85 6.17
CA LEU A 3 8.23 -11.00 5.39
C LEU A 3 8.00 -12.48 5.06
N ASP A 4 6.89 -13.04 5.55
CA ASP A 4 6.42 -14.37 5.15
C ASP A 4 5.50 -14.25 3.91
N LYS A 5 6.03 -14.64 2.76
CA LYS A 5 5.41 -14.48 1.44
C LYS A 5 4.49 -15.66 1.11
N LYS A 6 3.19 -15.48 1.32
CA LYS A 6 2.17 -16.43 0.85
C LYS A 6 1.70 -16.16 -0.58
N VAL A 7 1.68 -14.87 -0.97
CA VAL A 7 1.30 -14.47 -2.33
C VAL A 7 2.50 -14.66 -3.27
N PRO A 8 2.35 -15.46 -4.34
CA PRO A 8 3.43 -15.66 -5.31
C PRO A 8 3.84 -14.32 -5.95
N SER A 9 5.15 -14.12 -6.09
CA SER A 9 5.67 -12.94 -6.79
C SER A 9 5.29 -12.97 -8.27
N GLY A 10 4.91 -11.82 -8.83
CA GLY A 10 4.61 -11.70 -10.27
C GLY A 10 3.25 -12.28 -10.70
N ALA A 11 2.40 -12.73 -9.78
CA ALA A 11 1.09 -13.32 -10.11
C ALA A 11 0.01 -12.30 -10.50
N GLY A 12 0.33 -11.00 -10.56
CA GLY A 12 -0.66 -9.95 -10.83
C GLY A 12 -1.67 -9.69 -9.70
N LEU A 13 -1.44 -10.26 -8.50
CA LEU A 13 -2.36 -10.17 -7.35
C LEU A 13 -2.06 -8.99 -6.41
N GLY A 14 -1.19 -8.05 -6.81
CA GLY A 14 -0.83 -6.90 -5.97
C GLY A 14 -0.08 -7.22 -4.67
N GLY A 15 0.44 -8.44 -4.49
CA GLY A 15 1.08 -8.85 -3.24
C GLY A 15 2.34 -8.03 -2.86
N GLY A 16 3.08 -7.51 -3.84
CA GLY A 16 4.19 -6.58 -3.57
C GLY A 16 3.69 -5.24 -3.04
N SER A 17 2.69 -4.68 -3.71
CA SER A 17 2.06 -3.40 -3.35
C SER A 17 1.36 -3.45 -1.99
N SER A 18 0.67 -4.56 -1.68
CA SER A 18 0.08 -4.82 -0.36
C SER A 18 1.13 -4.81 0.76
N ASN A 19 2.28 -5.45 0.52
CA ASN A 19 3.36 -5.47 1.50
C ASN A 19 3.95 -4.07 1.72
N ALA A 20 4.11 -3.30 0.65
CA ALA A 20 4.61 -1.93 0.72
C ALA A 20 3.64 -1.01 1.48
N ALA A 21 2.34 -1.08 1.21
CA ALA A 21 1.30 -0.35 1.93
C ALA A 21 1.31 -0.71 3.43
N THR A 22 1.39 -2.02 3.74
CA THR A 22 1.43 -2.51 5.13
C THR A 22 2.69 -2.04 5.85
N ALA A 23 3.85 -2.06 5.20
CA ALA A 23 5.11 -1.59 5.78
C ALA A 23 5.08 -0.08 6.06
N LEU A 24 4.53 0.72 5.11
CA LEU A 24 4.39 2.16 5.27
C LEU A 24 3.40 2.51 6.40
N TRP A 25 2.26 1.81 6.46
CA TRP A 25 1.31 1.93 7.56
C TRP A 25 1.95 1.61 8.91
N ALA A 26 2.67 0.49 9.01
CA ALA A 26 3.35 0.09 10.23
C ALA A 26 4.41 1.12 10.67
N ALA A 27 5.15 1.69 9.72
CA ALA A 27 6.10 2.76 9.99
C ALA A 27 5.40 4.00 10.60
N ASN A 28 4.26 4.42 10.04
CA ASN A 28 3.46 5.51 10.60
C ASN A 28 2.96 5.19 12.02
N GLN A 29 2.51 3.96 12.27
CA GLN A 29 2.09 3.56 13.61
C GLN A 29 3.24 3.62 14.62
N PHE A 30 4.45 3.21 14.24
CA PHE A 30 5.63 3.29 15.11
C PHE A 30 6.10 4.72 15.41
N THR A 31 5.79 5.68 14.54
CA THR A 31 6.07 7.10 14.77
C THR A 31 4.95 7.83 15.52
N GLY A 32 3.92 7.10 15.99
CA GLY A 32 2.81 7.66 16.76
C GLY A 32 1.58 8.03 15.91
N GLY A 33 1.50 7.57 14.67
CA GLY A 33 0.34 7.78 13.79
C GLY A 33 0.21 9.23 13.32
N ILE A 34 1.33 9.90 13.06
CA ILE A 34 1.38 11.34 12.74
C ILE A 34 0.79 11.66 11.37
N ALA A 35 0.86 10.73 10.43
CA ALA A 35 0.33 10.90 9.09
C ALA A 35 -1.11 10.39 9.01
N THR A 36 -1.94 11.15 8.31
CA THR A 36 -3.30 10.77 7.95
C THR A 36 -3.30 9.71 6.85
N GLU A 37 -4.39 8.95 6.72
CA GLU A 37 -4.55 7.97 5.64
C GLU A 37 -4.40 8.60 4.25
N LYS A 38 -4.85 9.85 4.08
CA LYS A 38 -4.72 10.60 2.83
C LYS A 38 -3.25 10.87 2.49
N GLU A 39 -2.45 11.30 3.46
CA GLU A 39 -1.01 11.51 3.26
C GLU A 39 -0.30 10.19 2.96
N LEU A 40 -0.67 9.10 3.63
CA LEU A 40 -0.14 7.77 3.33
C LEU A 40 -0.47 7.34 1.89
N GLN A 41 -1.70 7.58 1.43
CA GLN A 41 -2.09 7.31 0.04
C GLN A 41 -1.26 8.15 -0.94
N GLU A 42 -1.13 9.45 -0.71
CA GLU A 42 -0.34 10.36 -1.55
C GLU A 42 1.12 9.91 -1.65
N TRP A 43 1.80 9.69 -0.52
CA TRP A 43 3.20 9.24 -0.51
C TRP A 43 3.36 7.86 -1.15
N SER A 44 2.43 6.95 -0.89
CA SER A 44 2.50 5.61 -1.46
C SER A 44 2.38 5.58 -2.98
N SER A 45 1.70 6.57 -3.56
CA SER A 45 1.55 6.70 -5.02
C SER A 45 2.88 7.00 -5.73
N GLU A 46 3.83 7.61 -5.03
CA GLU A 46 5.19 7.85 -5.55
C GLU A 46 6.04 6.57 -5.54
N ILE A 47 5.72 5.62 -4.64
CA ILE A 47 6.43 4.34 -4.51
C ILE A 47 5.91 3.34 -5.53
N GLY A 48 4.59 3.33 -5.78
CA GLY A 48 3.97 2.44 -6.74
C GLY A 48 2.49 2.76 -6.96
N SER A 49 2.06 2.62 -8.21
CA SER A 49 0.70 2.88 -8.67
C SER A 49 -0.39 2.19 -7.87
N ASP A 50 -0.15 0.92 -7.51
CA ASP A 50 -1.17 0.05 -6.93
C ASP A 50 -1.13 0.08 -5.39
N ILE A 51 -0.19 0.81 -4.79
CA ILE A 51 -0.02 0.85 -3.32
C ILE A 51 -1.14 1.68 -2.65
N PRO A 52 -1.56 2.86 -3.19
CA PRO A 52 -2.67 3.62 -2.63
C PRO A 52 -3.97 2.81 -2.51
N PHE A 53 -4.20 1.87 -3.44
CA PHE A 53 -5.37 0.99 -3.42
C PHE A 53 -5.49 0.22 -2.09
N PHE A 54 -4.38 -0.21 -1.49
CA PHE A 54 -4.40 -1.02 -0.27
C PHE A 54 -4.71 -0.22 1.00
N PHE A 55 -4.81 1.10 0.92
CA PHE A 55 -5.38 1.95 1.97
C PHE A 55 -6.89 2.13 1.81
N SER A 56 -7.47 1.76 0.66
CA SER A 56 -8.91 1.85 0.44
C SER A 56 -9.66 0.70 1.13
N HIS A 57 -10.93 0.94 1.45
CA HIS A 57 -11.78 -0.05 2.11
C HIS A 57 -12.71 -0.72 1.08
N GLY A 58 -12.67 -2.05 0.99
CA GLY A 58 -13.54 -2.82 0.11
C GLY A 58 -13.10 -2.76 -1.36
N ALA A 59 -13.99 -2.32 -2.26
CA ALA A 59 -13.68 -2.15 -3.67
C ALA A 59 -13.44 -0.67 -3.97
N ALA A 60 -12.37 -0.37 -4.70
CA ALA A 60 -12.07 0.98 -5.16
C ALA A 60 -12.17 1.05 -6.67
N TYR A 61 -12.69 2.18 -7.18
CA TYR A 61 -12.60 2.51 -8.59
C TYR A 61 -11.29 3.27 -8.80
N CYS A 62 -10.41 2.70 -9.59
CA CYS A 62 -9.11 3.28 -9.83
C CYS A 62 -9.03 3.86 -11.25
N THR A 63 -8.20 4.89 -11.42
CA THR A 63 -8.07 5.63 -12.68
C THR A 63 -6.66 6.20 -12.81
N GLY A 64 -6.28 6.57 -14.03
CA GLY A 64 -5.01 7.25 -14.27
C GLY A 64 -3.83 6.31 -14.11
N ARG A 65 -2.95 6.57 -13.13
CA ARG A 65 -1.74 5.76 -12.96
C ARG A 65 -1.91 4.53 -12.09
N GLY A 66 -3.10 4.27 -11.56
CA GLY A 66 -3.43 3.01 -10.89
C GLY A 66 -4.74 2.44 -11.40
N GLU A 67 -4.99 2.46 -12.71
CA GLU A 67 -6.24 2.04 -13.41
C GLU A 67 -7.07 0.92 -12.75
#